data_AF-A0A0L8AMA3-F1
#
_entry.id   AF-A0A0L8AMA3-F1
#
_cell.length_a   1.000
_cell.length_b   1.000
_cell.length_c   1.000
_cell.angle_alpha   90.00
_cell.angle_beta   90.00
_cell.angle_gamma   90.00
#
_symmetry.space_group_name_H-M   'P 1'
#
loop_
_entity.id
_entity.type
_entity.pdbx_description
1 polymer ?
#
loop_
_entity_poly.entity_id
_entity_poly.type
_entity_poly.pdbx_seq_one_letter_code
_entity_poly.pdbx_strand_id
1 'polypeptide(L)'
;MKRYKISAQQFYSLVAGENVKIDKFRTFNAVHKNPDYRSRVFNNIEVKEDIVISGHIDYSLLFENNCIINKLIFTEVNSKHNISLTFKGDTKMNHLRIENSTAEFSINISESSKVSNIDLTNSNLRTLLVYDSGSITILSTFFAKIGTIKLSKKSTIWSLVFRENSEINQITTLDHCKVDFLAVQSNSKTESITLSSDSLEELIVSDSAHLEKLEINNNHNVSTITIENATLNTLILLKESSLVKLELSNNSTLNILRLQDDCKVKIINLTKIANLKKFIITDFAYCHNISVTGKSNLIDIQLDGGVIGLIKFFSLYTESIKIEGSNTRFENGIQLENSSFNEFIFINFKINTGISFLNVTSLEPKKGSIKFIRSDFGYSSFINFKFNSFKTLLFENSQISKSFISNSPFPKNIETNHEIDKISHYKQVKLFYEQLKSMYQNQGNRTEALIYQSKELDAYYETLRWRKKFWDKSTLWAYKWTANFGISWTRAVKALVFVTVPMYIILLWLTKEVSPVWPWEMSKTDLELFTIEYFDFINPTSFIWKRWDFIYELEGGTIRWEIKLFLLLSKIVVISITYQLIQAFRRFGRR
;
A
#
# COMPACT_ATOMS: atom_id res chain seq x y z
N MET A 1 -37.04 31.21 38.28
CA MET A 1 -38.51 31.18 38.06
C MET A 1 -39.11 29.97 38.77
N LYS A 2 -40.33 30.07 39.30
CA LYS A 2 -41.02 28.95 39.99
C LYS A 2 -41.56 27.95 38.97
N ARG A 3 -41.26 26.65 39.12
CA ARG A 3 -41.84 25.58 38.31
C ARG A 3 -43.23 25.18 38.82
N TYR A 4 -44.12 24.83 37.90
CA TYR A 4 -45.48 24.37 38.22
C TYR A 4 -45.60 22.88 37.95
N LYS A 5 -45.91 22.11 38.99
CA LYS A 5 -46.20 20.68 38.86
C LYS A 5 -47.59 20.51 38.25
N ILE A 6 -47.68 19.74 37.17
CA ILE A 6 -48.95 19.35 36.55
C ILE A 6 -48.98 17.83 36.33
N SER A 7 -50.18 17.25 36.33
CA SER A 7 -50.37 15.84 35.98
C SER A 7 -50.31 15.60 34.46
N ALA A 8 -50.17 14.36 34.02
CA ALA A 8 -50.25 14.02 32.60
C ALA A 8 -51.62 14.39 32.00
N GLN A 9 -52.71 14.23 32.76
CA GLN A 9 -54.05 14.64 32.32
C GLN A 9 -54.13 16.15 32.04
N GLN A 10 -53.58 16.97 32.94
CA GLN A 10 -53.48 18.41 32.74
C GLN A 10 -52.62 18.76 31.51
N PHE A 11 -51.55 18.00 31.28
CA PHE A 11 -50.74 18.17 30.08
C PHE A 11 -51.54 17.89 28.79
N TYR A 12 -52.34 16.82 28.75
CA TYR A 12 -53.20 16.51 27.59
C TYR A 12 -54.23 17.61 27.31
N SER A 13 -54.89 18.15 28.35
CA SER A 13 -55.78 19.30 28.21
C SER A 13 -55.07 20.50 27.59
N LEU A 14 -53.86 20.82 28.04
CA LEU A 14 -53.06 21.92 27.45
C LEU A 14 -52.73 21.65 25.97
N VAL A 15 -52.34 20.43 25.62
CA VAL A 15 -52.05 20.02 24.24
C VAL A 15 -53.29 20.16 23.35
N ALA A 16 -54.46 19.77 23.85
CA ALA A 16 -55.76 19.94 23.19
C ALA A 16 -56.18 21.41 23.00
N GLY A 17 -55.46 22.35 23.62
CA GLY A 17 -55.76 23.78 23.57
C GLY A 17 -56.72 24.24 24.68
N GLU A 18 -57.00 23.39 25.66
CA GLU A 18 -57.81 23.73 26.82
C GLU A 18 -57.00 24.56 27.83
N ASN A 19 -57.71 25.39 28.58
CA ASN A 19 -57.15 26.16 29.68
C ASN A 19 -57.07 25.29 30.93
N VAL A 20 -55.88 25.14 31.52
CA VAL A 20 -55.69 24.38 32.75
C VAL A 20 -55.41 25.31 33.93
N LYS A 21 -56.26 25.24 34.95
CA LYS A 21 -56.08 25.98 36.20
C LYS A 21 -55.14 25.20 37.13
N ILE A 22 -53.95 25.75 37.38
CA ILE A 22 -52.92 25.10 38.23
C ILE A 22 -53.13 25.45 39.70
N ASP A 23 -53.49 26.71 39.99
CA ASP A 23 -53.82 27.19 41.32
C ASP A 23 -54.94 28.25 41.26
N LYS A 24 -55.33 28.82 42.40
CA LYS A 24 -56.41 29.82 42.46
C LYS A 24 -56.17 31.04 41.57
N PHE A 25 -54.93 31.33 41.19
CA PHE A 25 -54.52 32.59 40.57
C PHE A 25 -53.97 32.42 39.14
N ARG A 26 -53.74 31.19 38.67
CA ARG A 26 -53.08 30.95 37.37
C ARG A 26 -53.77 29.89 36.52
N THR A 27 -53.99 30.28 35.28
CA THR A 27 -54.47 29.43 34.19
C THR A 27 -53.38 29.37 33.13
N PHE A 28 -53.02 28.16 32.71
CA PHE A 28 -52.11 27.93 31.59
C PHE A 28 -52.90 27.71 30.32
N ASN A 29 -52.42 28.30 29.23
CA ASN A 29 -52.86 28.03 27.87
C ASN A 29 -51.60 27.77 27.04
N ALA A 30 -51.53 26.62 26.38
CA ALA A 30 -50.38 26.28 25.54
C ALA A 30 -50.50 26.81 24.11
N VAL A 31 -51.67 27.32 23.68
CA VAL A 31 -51.84 27.83 22.31
C VAL A 31 -50.99 29.08 22.10
N HIS A 32 -50.12 29.04 21.09
CA HIS A 32 -49.30 30.19 20.71
C HIS A 32 -50.19 31.38 20.30
N LYS A 33 -49.82 32.60 20.70
CA LYS A 33 -50.62 33.82 20.42
C LYS A 33 -50.76 34.13 18.93
N ASN A 34 -49.85 33.64 18.10
CA ASN A 34 -49.92 33.76 16.66
C ASN A 34 -50.66 32.55 16.06
N PRO A 35 -51.88 32.72 15.50
CA PRO A 35 -52.69 31.64 14.95
C PRO A 35 -52.05 30.94 13.73
N ASP A 36 -51.12 31.59 13.04
CA ASP A 36 -50.42 31.00 11.89
C ASP A 36 -49.44 29.90 12.31
N TYR A 37 -49.00 29.91 13.57
CA TYR A 37 -48.12 28.88 14.12
C TYR A 37 -48.95 27.83 14.84
N ARG A 38 -49.08 26.65 14.22
CA ARG A 38 -49.58 25.43 14.86
C ARG A 38 -48.59 24.94 15.92
N SER A 39 -48.37 25.70 16.98
CA SER A 39 -47.43 25.38 18.06
C SER A 39 -48.12 25.44 19.43
N ARG A 40 -47.66 24.57 20.32
CA ARG A 40 -48.06 24.51 21.72
C ARG A 40 -46.84 24.86 22.58
N VAL A 41 -46.90 25.96 23.31
CA VAL A 41 -45.81 26.49 24.14
C VAL A 41 -46.02 26.14 25.60
N PHE A 42 -45.02 25.50 26.21
CA PHE A 42 -44.99 25.13 27.61
C PHE A 42 -43.86 25.88 28.30
N ASN A 43 -44.19 26.57 29.39
CA ASN A 43 -43.26 27.42 30.11
C ASN A 43 -43.23 27.08 31.60
N ASN A 44 -42.05 26.83 32.17
CA ASN A 44 -41.86 26.57 33.60
C ASN A 44 -42.72 25.42 34.18
N ILE A 45 -42.97 24.34 33.43
CA ILE A 45 -43.76 23.19 33.92
C ILE A 45 -42.87 22.05 34.43
N GLU A 46 -43.39 21.24 35.35
CA GLU A 46 -42.79 19.99 35.82
C GLU A 46 -43.83 18.87 35.69
N VAL A 47 -43.56 17.87 34.83
CA VAL A 47 -44.40 16.68 34.67
C VAL A 47 -43.57 15.46 35.09
N LYS A 48 -43.98 14.82 36.19
CA LYS A 48 -43.31 13.62 36.71
C LYS A 48 -43.85 12.32 36.11
N GLU A 49 -45.10 12.35 35.68
CA GLU A 49 -45.77 11.23 35.04
C GLU A 49 -45.29 11.08 33.58
N ASP A 50 -45.45 9.88 33.05
CA ASP A 50 -45.16 9.60 31.64
C ASP A 50 -46.28 10.17 30.76
N ILE A 51 -45.90 10.86 29.70
CA ILE A 51 -46.81 11.43 28.72
C ILE A 51 -46.74 10.58 27.44
N VAL A 52 -47.89 10.09 26.98
CA VAL A 52 -48.02 9.27 25.76
C VAL A 52 -48.97 9.97 24.80
N ILE A 53 -48.45 10.37 23.64
CA ILE A 53 -49.22 11.03 22.59
C ILE A 53 -49.32 10.07 21.39
N SER A 54 -50.54 9.85 20.91
CA SER A 54 -50.82 8.98 19.77
C SER A 54 -51.89 9.58 18.85
N GLY A 55 -52.01 9.02 17.65
CA GLY A 55 -52.99 9.43 16.66
C GLY A 55 -52.54 10.61 15.78
N HIS A 56 -53.50 11.41 15.34
CA HIS A 56 -53.24 12.51 14.41
C HIS A 56 -52.76 13.77 15.12
N ILE A 57 -51.54 14.21 14.83
CA ILE A 57 -50.92 15.39 15.44
C ILE A 57 -50.48 16.36 14.35
N ASP A 58 -50.99 17.58 14.37
CA ASP A 58 -50.69 18.61 13.37
C ASP A 58 -50.11 19.89 14.00
N TYR A 59 -49.54 19.78 15.21
CA TYR A 59 -48.92 20.89 15.94
C TYR A 59 -47.51 20.55 16.39
N SER A 60 -46.68 21.59 16.54
CA SER A 60 -45.35 21.53 17.13
C SER A 60 -45.41 21.76 18.64
N LEU A 61 -44.49 21.18 19.41
CA LEU A 61 -44.35 21.40 20.85
C LEU A 61 -43.09 22.24 21.11
N LEU A 62 -43.25 23.32 21.87
CA LEU A 62 -42.16 24.20 22.29
C LEU A 62 -42.10 24.22 23.81
N PHE A 63 -41.00 23.71 24.37
CA PHE A 63 -40.73 23.70 25.81
C PHE A 63 -39.66 24.75 26.11
N GLU A 64 -40.03 25.75 26.89
CA GLU A 64 -39.20 26.92 27.20
C GLU A 64 -39.14 27.18 28.70
N ASN A 65 -38.14 27.96 29.12
CA ASN A 65 -38.02 28.50 30.48
C ASN A 65 -38.13 27.41 31.57
N ASN A 66 -37.12 26.55 31.67
CA ASN A 66 -36.89 25.68 32.81
C ASN A 66 -37.94 24.57 33.02
N CYS A 67 -38.44 23.99 31.92
CA CYS A 67 -39.35 22.84 31.97
C CYS A 67 -38.64 21.57 32.45
N ILE A 68 -39.34 20.68 33.16
CA ILE A 68 -38.90 19.32 33.50
C ILE A 68 -39.95 18.33 33.05
N ILE A 69 -39.56 17.40 32.19
CA ILE A 69 -40.44 16.31 31.73
C ILE A 69 -39.75 15.00 32.00
N ASN A 70 -40.41 14.11 32.76
CA ASN A 70 -39.86 12.79 33.00
C ASN A 70 -39.77 12.00 31.69
N LYS A 71 -40.90 11.73 31.05
CA LYS A 71 -40.94 10.94 29.83
C LYS A 71 -42.01 11.43 28.86
N LEU A 72 -41.64 11.55 27.59
CA LEU A 72 -42.55 11.89 26.50
C LEU A 72 -42.43 10.82 25.41
N ILE A 73 -43.53 10.12 25.15
CA ILE A 73 -43.62 9.02 24.19
C ILE A 73 -44.58 9.44 23.08
N PHE A 74 -44.11 9.41 21.84
CA PHE A 74 -44.94 9.47 20.65
C PHE A 74 -45.07 8.06 20.09
N THR A 75 -46.28 7.54 20.02
CA THR A 75 -46.56 6.19 19.48
C THR A 75 -47.66 6.24 18.45
N GLU A 76 -47.50 5.57 17.31
CA GLU A 76 -48.52 5.49 16.26
C GLU A 76 -48.98 6.86 15.76
N VAL A 77 -48.07 7.84 15.72
CA VAL A 77 -48.38 9.20 15.30
C VAL A 77 -48.39 9.28 13.79
N ASN A 78 -49.44 9.87 13.26
CA ASN A 78 -49.55 10.22 11.85
C ASN A 78 -49.74 11.74 11.69
N SER A 79 -49.08 12.31 10.68
CA SER A 79 -49.26 13.71 10.31
C SER A 79 -48.91 13.88 8.84
N LYS A 80 -49.56 14.84 8.18
CA LYS A 80 -49.14 15.31 6.86
C LYS A 80 -48.04 16.37 6.94
N HIS A 81 -47.77 16.86 8.14
CA HIS A 81 -46.83 17.92 8.42
C HIS A 81 -45.68 17.41 9.30
N ASN A 82 -44.55 18.11 9.24
CA ASN A 82 -43.42 17.85 10.11
C ASN A 82 -43.75 18.32 11.54
N ILE A 83 -43.66 17.43 12.51
CA ILE A 83 -43.89 17.72 13.93
C ILE A 83 -42.57 18.23 14.53
N SER A 84 -42.52 19.52 14.90
CA SER A 84 -41.34 20.08 15.55
C SER A 84 -41.43 19.95 17.07
N LEU A 85 -40.38 19.45 17.70
CA LEU A 85 -40.17 19.40 19.15
C LEU A 85 -38.98 20.31 19.49
N THR A 86 -39.23 21.40 20.19
CA THR A 86 -38.18 22.37 20.55
C THR A 86 -38.01 22.46 22.06
N PHE A 87 -36.78 22.31 22.55
CA PHE A 87 -36.38 22.39 23.95
C PHE A 87 -35.39 23.52 24.14
N LYS A 88 -35.77 24.52 24.94
CA LYS A 88 -35.03 25.77 25.10
C LYS A 88 -35.06 26.27 26.55
N GLY A 89 -34.06 27.07 26.93
CA GLY A 89 -33.95 27.77 28.21
C GLY A 89 -33.87 26.86 29.43
N ASP A 90 -32.80 26.07 29.56
CA ASP A 90 -32.58 25.12 30.68
C ASP A 90 -33.64 24.02 30.84
N THR A 91 -34.33 23.66 29.75
CA THR A 91 -35.32 22.58 29.79
C THR A 91 -34.64 21.22 29.97
N LYS A 92 -35.18 20.37 30.86
CA LYS A 92 -34.68 19.02 31.12
C LYS A 92 -35.74 17.99 30.77
N MET A 93 -35.39 17.04 29.91
CA MET A 93 -36.19 15.87 29.60
C MET A 93 -35.40 14.61 29.91
N ASN A 94 -35.94 13.68 30.71
CA ASN A 94 -35.20 12.45 30.98
C ASN A 94 -35.28 11.50 29.77
N HIS A 95 -36.45 11.37 29.15
CA HIS A 95 -36.64 10.42 28.06
C HIS A 95 -37.64 10.91 27.01
N LEU A 96 -37.19 11.01 25.77
CA LEU A 96 -38.01 11.18 24.58
C LEU A 96 -38.02 9.87 23.79
N ARG A 97 -39.20 9.30 23.51
CA ARG A 97 -39.33 8.10 22.69
C ARG A 97 -40.27 8.38 21.53
N ILE A 98 -39.88 8.04 20.31
CA ILE A 98 -40.73 8.12 19.12
C ILE A 98 -40.75 6.73 18.49
N GLU A 99 -41.91 6.08 18.54
CA GLU A 99 -42.08 4.72 18.07
C GLU A 99 -43.24 4.53 17.10
N ASN A 100 -43.05 3.64 16.12
CA ASN A 100 -44.07 3.18 15.18
C ASN A 100 -44.87 4.34 14.55
N SER A 101 -44.19 5.44 14.24
CA SER A 101 -44.83 6.69 13.80
C SER A 101 -44.47 6.97 12.36
N THR A 102 -45.48 7.25 11.54
CA THR A 102 -45.31 7.58 10.12
C THR A 102 -45.06 9.07 9.90
N ALA A 103 -45.39 9.91 10.90
CA ALA A 103 -45.08 11.32 10.89
C ALA A 103 -43.56 11.58 10.81
N GLU A 104 -43.21 12.69 10.18
CA GLU A 104 -41.84 13.20 10.15
C GLU A 104 -41.63 14.14 11.33
N PHE A 105 -40.53 13.96 12.08
CA PHE A 105 -40.23 14.78 13.25
C PHE A 105 -39.02 15.70 13.02
N SER A 106 -38.98 16.83 13.73
CA SER A 106 -37.79 17.68 13.83
C SER A 106 -37.54 18.09 15.26
N ILE A 107 -36.38 17.74 15.80
CA ILE A 107 -36.03 17.99 17.20
C ILE A 107 -34.97 19.08 17.27
N ASN A 108 -35.24 20.12 18.06
CA ASN A 108 -34.33 21.24 18.31
C ASN A 108 -34.03 21.31 19.81
N ILE A 109 -32.76 21.27 20.21
CA ILE A 109 -32.33 21.35 21.61
C ILE A 109 -31.30 22.48 21.72
N SER A 110 -31.60 23.49 22.54
CA SER A 110 -30.75 24.67 22.67
C SER A 110 -30.76 25.33 24.05
N GLU A 111 -29.90 26.33 24.22
CA GLU A 111 -29.80 27.17 25.43
C GLU A 111 -29.68 26.33 26.71
N SER A 112 -28.62 25.53 26.78
CA SER A 112 -28.31 24.66 27.93
C SER A 112 -29.38 23.61 28.26
N SER A 113 -30.38 23.42 27.39
CA SER A 113 -31.37 22.36 27.54
C SER A 113 -30.71 20.98 27.42
N LYS A 114 -31.24 20.01 28.17
CA LYS A 114 -30.73 18.64 28.23
C LYS A 114 -31.85 17.64 27.98
N VAL A 115 -31.66 16.77 27.00
CA VAL A 115 -32.49 15.59 26.79
C VAL A 115 -31.65 14.36 27.09
N SER A 116 -31.94 13.63 28.15
CA SER A 116 -31.04 12.55 28.56
C SER A 116 -31.07 11.41 27.53
N ASN A 117 -32.23 10.86 27.22
CA ASN A 117 -32.36 9.80 26.23
C ASN A 117 -33.33 10.18 25.11
N ILE A 118 -32.94 9.93 23.86
CA ILE A 118 -33.82 9.97 22.69
C ILE A 118 -33.79 8.59 22.04
N ASP A 119 -34.94 7.91 22.01
CA ASP A 119 -35.07 6.60 21.37
C ASP A 119 -36.01 6.70 20.17
N LEU A 120 -35.52 6.28 19.01
CA LEU A 120 -36.26 6.28 17.75
C LEU A 120 -36.44 4.85 17.25
N THR A 121 -37.68 4.36 17.21
CA THR A 121 -37.99 3.00 16.76
C THR A 121 -39.03 3.04 15.64
N ASN A 122 -38.72 2.51 14.44
CA ASN A 122 -39.66 2.56 13.30
C ASN A 122 -40.25 3.98 13.06
N SER A 123 -39.38 4.99 13.02
CA SER A 123 -39.78 6.40 12.94
C SER A 123 -38.90 7.20 11.98
N ASN A 124 -39.42 8.34 11.54
CA ASN A 124 -38.75 9.25 10.61
C ASN A 124 -38.42 10.56 11.32
N LEU A 125 -37.12 10.88 11.42
CA LEU A 125 -36.63 12.15 11.93
C LEU A 125 -35.99 12.94 10.78
N ARG A 126 -36.62 14.04 10.38
CA ARG A 126 -36.05 14.91 9.35
C ARG A 126 -34.74 15.53 9.81
N THR A 127 -34.78 16.16 10.99
CA THR A 127 -33.65 16.93 11.51
C THR A 127 -33.55 16.82 13.03
N LEU A 128 -32.33 16.63 13.52
CA LEU A 128 -31.95 16.84 14.91
C LEU A 128 -30.94 17.97 14.98
N LEU A 129 -31.32 19.11 15.55
CA LEU A 129 -30.44 20.25 15.77
C LEU A 129 -30.12 20.36 17.27
N VAL A 130 -28.84 20.28 17.63
CA VAL A 130 -28.36 20.54 18.99
C VAL A 130 -27.39 21.72 18.94
N TYR A 131 -27.77 22.84 19.55
CA TYR A 131 -27.01 24.08 19.43
C TYR A 131 -27.00 24.90 20.73
N ASP A 132 -26.19 25.96 20.80
CA ASP A 132 -26.13 26.89 21.95
C ASP A 132 -26.02 26.15 23.31
N SER A 133 -25.01 25.28 23.46
CA SER A 133 -24.77 24.45 24.66
C SER A 133 -25.85 23.43 25.01
N GLY A 134 -26.76 23.11 24.08
CA GLY A 134 -27.70 22.00 24.23
C GLY A 134 -26.97 20.66 24.38
N SER A 135 -27.56 19.72 25.11
CA SER A 135 -26.94 18.41 25.36
C SER A 135 -27.89 17.23 25.24
N ILE A 136 -27.36 16.13 24.70
CA ILE A 136 -28.02 14.81 24.71
C ILE A 136 -27.11 13.80 25.40
N THR A 137 -27.63 12.98 26.30
CA THR A 137 -26.81 11.90 26.88
C THR A 137 -26.74 10.73 25.89
N ILE A 138 -27.88 10.23 25.41
CA ILE A 138 -27.94 9.09 24.50
C ILE A 138 -28.99 9.37 23.42
N LEU A 139 -28.62 9.16 22.16
CA LEU A 139 -29.56 8.98 21.05
C LEU A 139 -29.39 7.56 20.52
N SER A 140 -30.46 6.77 20.56
CA SER A 140 -30.49 5.41 20.05
C SER A 140 -31.53 5.26 18.94
N THR A 141 -31.22 4.48 17.91
CA THR A 141 -32.13 4.23 16.79
C THR A 141 -32.27 2.75 16.47
N PHE A 142 -33.49 2.34 16.12
CA PHE A 142 -33.86 1.00 15.68
C PHE A 142 -34.80 1.13 14.49
N PHE A 143 -34.39 0.69 13.30
CA PHE A 143 -35.19 0.83 12.07
C PHE A 143 -35.67 2.27 11.81
N ALA A 144 -34.87 3.28 12.20
CA ALA A 144 -35.25 4.68 12.04
C ALA A 144 -34.59 5.29 10.81
N LYS A 145 -35.25 6.27 10.20
CA LYS A 145 -34.67 7.11 9.15
C LYS A 145 -34.38 8.49 9.71
N ILE A 146 -33.13 8.92 9.66
CA ILE A 146 -32.71 10.25 10.07
C ILE A 146 -32.16 11.02 8.86
N GLY A 147 -32.75 12.17 8.55
CA GLY A 147 -32.21 13.07 7.54
C GLY A 147 -30.88 13.67 7.99
N THR A 148 -30.92 14.65 8.89
CA THR A 148 -29.69 15.36 9.32
C THR A 148 -29.59 15.47 10.83
N ILE A 149 -28.42 15.17 11.38
CA ILE A 149 -28.01 15.48 12.74
C ILE A 149 -26.96 16.59 12.67
N LYS A 150 -27.25 17.75 13.27
CA LYS A 150 -26.33 18.88 13.28
C LYS A 150 -26.07 19.36 14.70
N LEU A 151 -24.80 19.41 15.07
CA LEU A 151 -24.33 19.97 16.32
C LEU A 151 -23.58 21.27 16.03
N SER A 152 -23.84 22.32 16.81
CA SER A 152 -23.08 23.58 16.74
C SER A 152 -22.96 24.27 18.10
N LYS A 153 -22.00 25.18 18.24
CA LYS A 153 -21.84 26.11 19.36
C LYS A 153 -21.82 25.42 20.73
N LYS A 154 -20.78 24.63 21.00
CA LYS A 154 -20.54 23.96 22.30
C LYS A 154 -21.61 22.94 22.70
N SER A 155 -22.40 22.44 21.76
CA SER A 155 -23.34 21.37 22.06
C SER A 155 -22.65 20.02 22.21
N THR A 156 -23.28 19.14 22.98
CA THR A 156 -22.70 17.83 23.32
C THR A 156 -23.70 16.70 23.07
N ILE A 157 -23.21 15.60 22.50
CA ILE A 157 -23.93 14.34 22.51
C ILE A 157 -23.00 13.28 23.07
N TRP A 158 -23.33 12.70 24.22
CA TRP A 158 -22.43 11.72 24.84
C TRP A 158 -22.40 10.40 24.06
N SER A 159 -23.54 9.91 23.58
CA SER A 159 -23.61 8.67 22.80
C SER A 159 -24.60 8.74 21.63
N LEU A 160 -24.12 8.41 20.43
CA LEU A 160 -24.91 8.23 19.20
C LEU A 160 -24.84 6.77 18.79
N VAL A 161 -25.96 6.05 18.80
CA VAL A 161 -26.00 4.62 18.52
C VAL A 161 -27.06 4.27 17.49
N PHE A 162 -26.63 3.83 16.31
CA PHE A 162 -27.51 3.45 15.21
C PHE A 162 -27.53 1.93 15.03
N ARG A 163 -28.71 1.31 15.15
CA ARG A 163 -28.90 -0.14 15.10
C ARG A 163 -30.05 -0.54 14.18
N GLU A 164 -30.07 -1.84 13.86
CA GLU A 164 -31.16 -2.55 13.19
C GLU A 164 -31.65 -1.83 11.92
N ASN A 165 -30.83 -1.80 10.87
CA ASN A 165 -31.17 -1.21 9.56
C ASN A 165 -31.60 0.27 9.63
N SER A 166 -31.05 1.05 10.56
CA SER A 166 -31.28 2.49 10.57
C SER A 166 -30.58 3.17 9.39
N GLU A 167 -31.19 4.20 8.82
CA GLU A 167 -30.65 4.97 7.69
C GLU A 167 -30.41 6.42 8.13
N ILE A 168 -29.18 6.90 8.00
CA ILE A 168 -28.79 8.26 8.41
C ILE A 168 -28.14 8.96 7.22
N ASN A 169 -28.69 10.09 6.75
CA ASN A 169 -28.09 10.77 5.60
C ASN A 169 -26.83 11.54 6.03
N GLN A 170 -26.94 12.39 7.05
CA GLN A 170 -25.83 13.27 7.41
C GLN A 170 -25.69 13.53 8.91
N ILE A 171 -24.46 13.48 9.40
CA ILE A 171 -24.05 13.96 10.72
C ILE A 171 -22.99 15.06 10.53
N THR A 172 -23.18 16.21 11.18
CA THR A 172 -22.22 17.32 11.09
C THR A 172 -22.03 17.98 12.46
N THR A 173 -20.79 18.07 12.92
CA THR A 173 -20.41 18.84 14.11
C THR A 173 -19.69 20.11 13.70
N LEU A 174 -19.95 21.23 14.36
CA LEU A 174 -19.38 22.57 14.11
C LEU A 174 -19.08 23.26 15.44
N ASP A 175 -18.17 24.24 15.46
CA ASP A 175 -18.01 25.21 16.56
C ASP A 175 -17.93 24.60 17.99
N HIS A 176 -16.85 23.87 18.27
CA HIS A 176 -16.56 23.26 19.58
C HIS A 176 -17.60 22.27 20.11
N CYS A 177 -18.17 21.43 19.24
CA CYS A 177 -19.09 20.37 19.66
C CYS A 177 -18.37 19.08 20.03
N LYS A 178 -18.87 18.39 21.07
CA LYS A 178 -18.33 17.11 21.55
C LYS A 178 -19.29 15.96 21.23
N VAL A 179 -18.77 14.89 20.64
CA VAL A 179 -19.45 13.60 20.53
C VAL A 179 -18.54 12.55 21.15
N ASP A 180 -18.89 11.91 22.25
CA ASP A 180 -17.93 11.01 22.92
C ASP A 180 -17.90 9.64 22.22
N PHE A 181 -19.07 9.06 22.00
CA PHE A 181 -19.21 7.75 21.38
C PHE A 181 -20.16 7.79 20.19
N LEU A 182 -19.73 7.24 19.05
CA LEU A 182 -20.57 7.04 17.87
C LEU A 182 -20.48 5.58 17.41
N ALA A 183 -21.62 4.92 17.24
CA ALA A 183 -21.68 3.55 16.73
C ALA A 183 -22.69 3.42 15.58
N VAL A 184 -22.26 2.80 14.47
CA VAL A 184 -23.10 2.37 13.35
C VAL A 184 -23.05 0.84 13.28
N GLN A 185 -24.17 0.16 13.56
CA GLN A 185 -24.21 -1.29 13.76
C GLN A 185 -25.41 -1.94 13.06
N SER A 186 -25.42 -3.27 13.02
CA SER A 186 -26.54 -4.11 12.59
C SER A 186 -27.15 -3.69 11.25
N ASN A 187 -26.37 -3.76 10.16
CA ASN A 187 -26.79 -3.37 8.80
C ASN A 187 -27.24 -1.90 8.64
N SER A 188 -27.01 -1.03 9.63
CA SER A 188 -27.34 0.39 9.50
C SER A 188 -26.46 1.07 8.46
N LYS A 189 -27.00 2.10 7.81
CA LYS A 189 -26.34 2.85 6.74
C LYS A 189 -26.20 4.31 7.15
N THR A 190 -25.03 4.87 6.92
CA THR A 190 -24.79 6.31 7.09
C THR A 190 -24.09 6.87 5.84
N GLU A 191 -24.67 7.88 5.20
CA GLU A 191 -24.08 8.42 3.97
C GLU A 191 -22.88 9.34 4.28
N SER A 192 -22.98 10.19 5.30
CA SER A 192 -21.88 11.09 5.63
C SER A 192 -21.79 11.47 7.10
N ILE A 193 -20.57 11.48 7.61
CA ILE A 193 -20.21 12.04 8.91
C ILE A 193 -19.09 13.05 8.68
N THR A 194 -19.31 14.31 9.07
CA THR A 194 -18.31 15.37 9.03
C THR A 194 -18.07 15.89 10.44
N LEU A 195 -16.86 15.70 10.94
CA LEU A 195 -16.43 16.09 12.27
C LEU A 195 -15.48 17.28 12.17
N SER A 196 -15.89 18.44 12.66
CA SER A 196 -15.11 19.69 12.52
C SER A 196 -14.78 20.41 13.82
N SER A 197 -15.03 19.79 14.97
CA SER A 197 -14.87 20.47 16.26
C SER A 197 -14.62 19.55 17.46
N ASP A 198 -13.75 19.98 18.38
CA ASP A 198 -13.33 19.34 19.64
C ASP A 198 -12.80 17.90 19.52
N SER A 199 -13.61 16.89 19.85
CA SER A 199 -13.12 15.52 19.99
C SER A 199 -14.20 14.47 19.79
N LEU A 200 -13.80 13.32 19.23
CA LEU A 200 -14.54 12.07 19.23
C LEU A 200 -13.73 11.02 19.97
N GLU A 201 -14.25 10.48 21.07
CA GLU A 201 -13.48 9.48 21.83
C GLU A 201 -13.43 8.16 21.05
N GLU A 202 -14.56 7.68 20.55
CA GLU A 202 -14.63 6.42 19.83
C GLU A 202 -15.70 6.41 18.72
N LEU A 203 -15.30 5.90 17.55
CA LEU A 203 -16.19 5.52 16.46
C LEU A 203 -16.15 4.01 16.24
N ILE A 204 -17.31 3.36 16.23
CA ILE A 204 -17.45 1.94 15.90
C ILE A 204 -18.34 1.78 14.66
N VAL A 205 -17.86 1.05 13.67
CA VAL A 205 -18.66 0.59 12.52
C VAL A 205 -18.60 -0.93 12.50
N SER A 206 -19.72 -1.59 12.84
CA SER A 206 -19.75 -3.05 13.04
C SER A 206 -20.95 -3.75 12.40
N ASP A 207 -20.91 -5.09 12.38
CA ASP A 207 -22.08 -5.94 12.10
C ASP A 207 -22.77 -5.62 10.77
N SER A 208 -21.99 -5.68 9.68
CA SER A 208 -22.44 -5.41 8.32
C SER A 208 -22.95 -3.99 8.08
N ALA A 209 -22.67 -3.05 8.99
CA ALA A 209 -22.94 -1.63 8.77
C ALA A 209 -22.15 -1.07 7.58
N HIS A 210 -22.70 -0.01 6.99
CA HIS A 210 -22.09 0.72 5.88
C HIS A 210 -22.00 2.21 6.19
N LEU A 211 -20.79 2.75 6.18
CA LEU A 211 -20.54 4.19 6.26
C LEU A 211 -19.88 4.64 4.95
N GLU A 212 -20.56 5.52 4.21
CA GLU A 212 -20.08 5.91 2.89
C GLU A 212 -18.92 6.92 2.98
N LYS A 213 -19.06 7.96 3.81
CA LYS A 213 -17.99 8.96 4.00
C LYS A 213 -17.83 9.37 5.46
N LEU A 214 -16.58 9.34 5.93
CA LEU A 214 -16.15 9.97 7.17
C LEU A 214 -15.08 11.02 6.87
N GLU A 215 -15.35 12.27 7.23
CA GLU A 215 -14.42 13.38 7.10
C GLU A 215 -14.13 13.98 8.49
N ILE A 216 -12.85 14.05 8.84
CA ILE A 216 -12.36 14.64 10.08
C ILE A 216 -11.51 15.85 9.70
N ASN A 217 -11.89 17.03 10.18
CA ASN A 217 -11.22 18.28 9.82
C ASN A 217 -11.13 19.24 11.02
N ASN A 218 -10.44 20.37 10.80
CA ASN A 218 -10.34 21.51 11.72
C ASN A 218 -9.91 21.14 13.16
N ASN A 219 -8.73 20.53 13.30
CA ASN A 219 -8.10 20.25 14.60
C ASN A 219 -8.90 19.28 15.48
N HIS A 220 -9.84 18.54 14.88
CA HIS A 220 -10.60 17.52 15.60
C HIS A 220 -9.70 16.35 15.98
N ASN A 221 -9.82 15.90 17.23
CA ASN A 221 -9.06 14.79 17.77
C ASN A 221 -9.95 13.56 17.92
N VAL A 222 -9.62 12.48 17.21
CA VAL A 222 -10.29 11.18 17.35
C VAL A 222 -9.35 10.21 18.06
N SER A 223 -9.77 9.60 19.17
CA SER A 223 -8.93 8.57 19.79
C SER A 223 -8.95 7.29 18.97
N THR A 224 -10.13 6.69 18.75
CA THR A 224 -10.20 5.38 18.11
C THR A 224 -11.30 5.32 17.06
N ILE A 225 -10.97 4.73 15.91
CA ILE A 225 -11.94 4.29 14.90
C ILE A 225 -11.77 2.77 14.74
N THR A 226 -12.84 2.03 15.00
CA THR A 226 -12.88 0.56 14.89
C THR A 226 -13.87 0.16 13.81
N ILE A 227 -13.40 -0.63 12.84
CA ILE A 227 -14.22 -1.19 11.75
C ILE A 227 -14.13 -2.71 11.82
N GLU A 228 -15.25 -3.37 12.11
CA GLU A 228 -15.31 -4.81 12.32
C GLU A 228 -16.47 -5.44 11.53
N ASN A 229 -16.19 -6.35 10.59
CA ASN A 229 -17.24 -6.94 9.73
C ASN A 229 -18.13 -5.90 9.02
N ALA A 230 -17.57 -4.74 8.68
CA ALA A 230 -18.32 -3.61 8.13
C ALA A 230 -17.55 -2.92 7.00
N THR A 231 -18.21 -2.00 6.31
CA THR A 231 -17.61 -1.24 5.20
C THR A 231 -17.59 0.25 5.52
N LEU A 232 -16.42 0.86 5.38
CA LEU A 232 -16.24 2.31 5.28
C LEU A 232 -15.73 2.62 3.88
N ASN A 233 -16.49 3.34 3.05
CA ASN A 233 -16.01 3.62 1.69
C ASN A 233 -14.85 4.63 1.71
N THR A 234 -15.03 5.79 2.35
CA THR A 234 -13.99 6.83 2.37
C THR A 234 -13.75 7.39 3.77
N LEU A 235 -12.49 7.43 4.19
CA LEU A 235 -11.99 8.15 5.37
C LEU A 235 -11.01 9.24 4.96
N ILE A 236 -11.31 10.49 5.30
CA ILE A 236 -10.47 11.66 4.99
C ILE A 236 -10.11 12.39 6.29
N LEU A 237 -8.82 12.63 6.52
CA LEU A 237 -8.31 13.46 7.61
C LEU A 237 -7.61 14.69 7.03
N LEU A 238 -8.06 15.88 7.44
CA LEU A 238 -7.62 17.18 6.94
C LEU A 238 -7.29 18.16 8.09
N LYS A 239 -6.60 19.24 7.78
CA LYS A 239 -6.45 20.47 8.58
C LYS A 239 -6.11 20.22 10.05
N GLU A 240 -4.90 19.73 10.31
CA GLU A 240 -4.35 19.46 11.65
C GLU A 240 -5.18 18.48 12.51
N SER A 241 -6.15 17.76 11.92
CA SER A 241 -6.87 16.71 12.64
C SER A 241 -5.94 15.60 13.10
N SER A 242 -6.28 14.94 14.20
CA SER A 242 -5.51 13.82 14.70
C SER A 242 -6.37 12.58 14.94
N LEU A 243 -5.78 11.41 14.68
CA LEU A 243 -6.34 10.11 14.94
C LEU A 243 -5.32 9.25 15.68
N VAL A 244 -5.63 8.83 16.90
CA VAL A 244 -4.69 8.03 17.69
C VAL A 244 -4.65 6.59 17.15
N LYS A 245 -5.78 5.98 16.84
CA LYS A 245 -5.84 4.58 16.40
C LYS A 245 -6.94 4.34 15.37
N LEU A 246 -6.56 3.76 14.23
CA LEU A 246 -7.46 3.16 13.25
C LEU A 246 -7.29 1.64 13.30
N GLU A 247 -8.36 0.91 13.58
CA GLU A 247 -8.35 -0.55 13.67
C GLU A 247 -9.37 -1.16 12.70
N LEU A 248 -8.86 -1.96 11.76
CA LEU A 248 -9.66 -2.76 10.84
C LEU A 248 -9.46 -4.23 11.18
N SER A 249 -10.55 -4.97 11.36
CA SER A 249 -10.50 -6.37 11.74
C SER A 249 -11.62 -7.21 11.11
N ASN A 250 -11.40 -8.54 11.12
CA ASN A 250 -12.28 -9.52 10.49
C ASN A 250 -12.50 -9.21 9.00
N ASN A 251 -13.73 -9.33 8.49
CA ASN A 251 -14.08 -9.06 7.09
C ASN A 251 -14.42 -7.57 6.85
N SER A 252 -13.67 -6.66 7.48
CA SER A 252 -13.86 -5.21 7.32
C SER A 252 -13.22 -4.69 6.03
N THR A 253 -13.84 -3.70 5.39
CA THR A 253 -13.27 -3.02 4.22
C THR A 253 -13.24 -1.50 4.40
N LEU A 254 -12.08 -0.90 4.15
CA LEU A 254 -11.89 0.54 3.93
C LEU A 254 -11.42 0.74 2.49
N ASN A 255 -12.24 1.37 1.64
CA ASN A 255 -11.84 1.52 0.23
C ASN A 255 -10.77 2.61 0.07
N ILE A 256 -10.91 3.76 0.73
CA ILE A 256 -9.98 4.88 0.62
C ILE A 256 -9.68 5.46 2.00
N LEU A 257 -8.40 5.51 2.37
CA LEU A 257 -7.88 6.32 3.46
C LEU A 257 -7.02 7.44 2.89
N ARG A 258 -7.36 8.70 3.18
CA ARG A 258 -6.62 9.88 2.71
C ARG A 258 -6.20 10.79 3.87
N LEU A 259 -4.91 11.06 3.95
CA LEU A 259 -4.29 11.96 4.94
C LEU A 259 -3.74 13.21 4.25
N GLN A 260 -4.24 14.39 4.59
CA GLN A 260 -3.81 15.68 4.01
C GLN A 260 -3.72 16.79 5.07
N ASP A 261 -3.05 17.90 4.70
CA ASP A 261 -3.05 19.17 5.43
C ASP A 261 -2.68 19.05 6.92
N ASP A 262 -1.43 18.67 7.22
CA ASP A 262 -0.87 18.60 8.59
C ASP A 262 -1.58 17.61 9.56
N CYS A 263 -2.40 16.70 9.05
CA CYS A 263 -3.08 15.72 9.90
C CYS A 263 -2.12 14.65 10.45
N LYS A 264 -2.49 14.06 11.59
CA LYS A 264 -1.63 13.12 12.33
C LYS A 264 -2.37 11.83 12.65
N VAL A 265 -1.88 10.69 12.13
CA VAL A 265 -2.36 9.35 12.51
C VAL A 265 -1.27 8.63 13.27
N LYS A 266 -1.53 8.17 14.50
CA LYS A 266 -0.51 7.48 15.28
C LYS A 266 -0.43 5.99 14.93
N ILE A 267 -1.56 5.28 14.82
CA ILE A 267 -1.54 3.83 14.55
C ILE A 267 -2.63 3.46 13.56
N ILE A 268 -2.26 2.67 12.54
CA ILE A 268 -3.17 1.98 11.64
C ILE A 268 -2.91 0.48 11.75
N ASN A 269 -3.89 -0.29 12.20
CA ASN A 269 -3.80 -1.73 12.36
C ASN A 269 -4.81 -2.45 11.46
N LEU A 270 -4.31 -3.36 10.62
CA LEU A 270 -5.11 -4.26 9.81
C LEU A 270 -4.85 -5.70 10.27
N THR A 271 -5.91 -6.37 10.72
CA THR A 271 -5.83 -7.72 11.28
C THR A 271 -6.83 -8.69 10.65
N LYS A 272 -6.48 -9.98 10.69
CA LYS A 272 -7.28 -11.10 10.17
C LYS A 272 -7.49 -11.04 8.65
N ILE A 273 -8.60 -10.47 8.15
CA ILE A 273 -8.98 -10.43 6.72
C ILE A 273 -9.38 -8.99 6.32
N ALA A 274 -8.85 -8.00 7.05
CA ALA A 274 -9.18 -6.60 6.83
C ALA A 274 -8.61 -6.09 5.50
N ASN A 275 -9.39 -5.28 4.78
CA ASN A 275 -8.99 -4.76 3.47
C ASN A 275 -8.90 -3.23 3.48
N LEU A 276 -7.72 -2.67 3.27
CA LEU A 276 -7.53 -1.26 2.90
C LEU A 276 -7.14 -1.21 1.42
N LYS A 277 -8.06 -0.81 0.55
CA LYS A 277 -7.80 -0.84 -0.90
C LYS A 277 -6.82 0.25 -1.33
N LYS A 278 -6.99 1.48 -0.84
CA LYS A 278 -6.13 2.60 -1.20
C LYS A 278 -5.77 3.44 0.02
N PHE A 279 -4.47 3.65 0.22
CA PHE A 279 -3.91 4.57 1.22
C PHE A 279 -3.20 5.72 0.50
N ILE A 280 -3.61 6.96 0.78
CA ILE A 280 -3.05 8.17 0.19
C ILE A 280 -2.51 9.06 1.31
N ILE A 281 -1.24 9.42 1.24
CA ILE A 281 -0.62 10.43 2.11
C ILE A 281 -0.05 11.55 1.24
N THR A 282 -0.40 12.79 1.58
CA THR A 282 0.11 13.99 0.89
C THR A 282 1.05 14.79 1.78
N ASP A 283 1.60 15.88 1.23
CA ASP A 283 2.49 16.78 1.95
C ASP A 283 1.98 17.16 3.36
N PHE A 284 2.93 17.23 4.29
CA PHE A 284 2.77 17.56 5.71
C PHE A 284 1.95 16.61 6.60
N ALA A 285 1.21 15.66 6.02
CA ALA A 285 0.56 14.62 6.80
C ALA A 285 1.58 13.70 7.49
N TYR A 286 1.26 13.22 8.69
CA TYR A 286 2.11 12.34 9.49
C TYR A 286 1.36 11.04 9.82
N CYS A 287 1.95 9.89 9.50
CA CYS A 287 1.45 8.57 9.92
C CYS A 287 2.54 7.81 10.67
N HIS A 288 2.43 7.64 11.98
CA HIS A 288 3.52 7.06 12.77
C HIS A 288 3.72 5.57 12.49
N ASN A 289 2.70 4.72 12.67
CA ASN A 289 2.84 3.28 12.46
C ASN A 289 1.67 2.70 11.64
N ILE A 290 2.01 1.89 10.64
CA ILE A 290 1.07 1.06 9.89
C ILE A 290 1.48 -0.40 10.08
N SER A 291 0.57 -1.23 10.59
CA SER A 291 0.78 -2.66 10.80
C SER A 291 -0.27 -3.48 10.07
N VAL A 292 0.16 -4.34 9.15
CA VAL A 292 -0.71 -5.22 8.36
C VAL A 292 -0.34 -6.68 8.64
N THR A 293 -1.33 -7.47 9.09
CA THR A 293 -1.10 -8.84 9.55
C THR A 293 -2.10 -9.85 8.98
N GLY A 294 -1.66 -11.10 8.83
CA GLY A 294 -2.52 -12.23 8.45
C GLY A 294 -2.94 -12.19 6.97
N LYS A 295 -4.22 -12.43 6.70
CA LYS A 295 -4.81 -12.38 5.34
C LYS A 295 -5.38 -11.00 5.01
N SER A 296 -4.98 -9.98 5.76
CA SER A 296 -5.38 -8.60 5.50
C SER A 296 -4.72 -8.11 4.21
N ASN A 297 -5.35 -7.17 3.51
CA ASN A 297 -4.84 -6.62 2.26
C ASN A 297 -4.64 -5.11 2.38
N LEU A 298 -3.47 -4.64 1.94
CA LEU A 298 -3.18 -3.22 1.69
C LEU A 298 -2.70 -3.12 0.23
N ILE A 299 -3.61 -2.76 -0.66
CA ILE A 299 -3.45 -3.02 -2.09
C ILE A 299 -2.64 -1.90 -2.78
N ASP A 300 -3.02 -0.64 -2.56
CA ASP A 300 -2.41 0.51 -3.24
C ASP A 300 -2.01 1.60 -2.23
N ILE A 301 -0.72 1.92 -2.17
CA ILE A 301 -0.13 2.97 -1.33
C ILE A 301 0.38 4.08 -2.24
N GLN A 302 -0.26 5.24 -2.19
CA GLN A 302 0.10 6.45 -2.94
C GLN A 302 0.80 7.46 -2.01
N LEU A 303 2.05 7.77 -2.35
CA LEU A 303 3.01 8.56 -1.59
C LEU A 303 3.25 9.89 -2.30
N ASP A 304 2.46 10.90 -1.96
CA ASP A 304 2.52 12.24 -2.55
C ASP A 304 3.06 13.26 -1.53
N GLY A 305 3.94 12.83 -0.63
CA GLY A 305 4.54 13.66 0.41
C GLY A 305 4.38 13.13 1.83
N GLY A 306 4.55 14.01 2.82
CA GLY A 306 4.33 13.70 4.23
C GLY A 306 5.43 12.85 4.87
N VAL A 307 5.12 12.31 6.05
CA VAL A 307 6.06 11.51 6.85
C VAL A 307 5.37 10.24 7.33
N ILE A 308 6.02 9.10 7.12
CA ILE A 308 5.62 7.81 7.68
C ILE A 308 6.68 7.34 8.66
N GLY A 309 6.30 6.98 9.88
CA GLY A 309 7.23 6.41 10.85
C GLY A 309 7.68 5.03 10.40
N LEU A 310 6.82 4.02 10.49
CA LEU A 310 7.08 2.63 10.10
C LEU A 310 5.89 2.03 9.36
N ILE A 311 6.16 1.31 8.26
CA ILE A 311 5.19 0.36 7.67
C ILE A 311 5.70 -1.05 7.92
N LYS A 312 4.93 -1.84 8.67
CA LYS A 312 5.22 -3.24 8.97
C LYS A 312 4.16 -4.17 8.39
N PHE A 313 4.60 -5.10 7.57
CA PHE A 313 3.81 -6.23 7.10
C PHE A 313 4.36 -7.50 7.72
N PHE A 314 3.53 -8.24 8.45
CA PHE A 314 3.94 -9.45 9.16
C PHE A 314 2.99 -10.61 8.87
N SER A 315 3.54 -11.73 8.40
CA SER A 315 2.76 -12.93 8.03
C SER A 315 1.62 -12.59 7.06
N LEU A 316 1.93 -11.76 6.05
CA LEU A 316 0.96 -11.25 5.09
C LEU A 316 0.75 -12.24 3.94
N TYR A 317 -0.51 -12.49 3.57
CA TYR A 317 -0.86 -13.29 2.39
C TYR A 317 -1.84 -12.49 1.51
N THR A 318 -1.33 -11.86 0.44
CA THR A 318 -2.14 -10.95 -0.39
C THR A 318 -1.87 -11.17 -1.88
N GLU A 319 -2.83 -10.83 -2.74
CA GLU A 319 -2.65 -10.92 -4.18
C GLU A 319 -1.66 -9.88 -4.70
N SER A 320 -1.78 -8.62 -4.27
CA SER A 320 -0.92 -7.55 -4.76
C SER A 320 -0.64 -6.46 -3.73
N ILE A 321 0.55 -5.90 -3.81
CA ILE A 321 0.96 -4.68 -3.10
C ILE A 321 1.57 -3.74 -4.13
N LYS A 322 1.00 -2.54 -4.24
CA LYS A 322 1.50 -1.46 -5.09
C LYS A 322 1.90 -0.28 -4.21
N ILE A 323 3.12 0.21 -4.39
CA ILE A 323 3.66 1.40 -3.74
C ILE A 323 4.08 2.38 -4.82
N GLU A 324 3.41 3.52 -4.89
CA GLU A 324 3.62 4.54 -5.91
C GLU A 324 3.90 5.89 -5.28
N GLY A 325 4.85 6.63 -5.85
CA GLY A 325 5.10 8.02 -5.50
C GLY A 325 6.43 8.23 -4.77
N SER A 326 6.84 9.50 -4.74
CA SER A 326 8.11 9.96 -4.18
C SER A 326 7.84 11.13 -3.24
N ASN A 327 8.83 11.53 -2.45
CA ASN A 327 8.79 12.66 -1.50
C ASN A 327 8.21 12.37 -0.12
N THR A 328 7.67 11.18 0.14
CA THR A 328 7.36 10.77 1.53
C THR A 328 8.66 10.46 2.29
N ARG A 329 8.83 11.06 3.47
CA ARG A 329 9.93 10.74 4.38
C ARG A 329 9.55 9.54 5.24
N PHE A 330 10.40 8.53 5.28
CA PHE A 330 10.26 7.41 6.20
C PHE A 330 11.18 7.61 7.41
N GLU A 331 10.72 7.41 8.64
CA GLU A 331 11.59 7.53 9.84
C GLU A 331 12.29 6.21 10.14
N ASN A 332 11.53 5.10 10.16
CA ASN A 332 11.98 3.75 10.49
C ASN A 332 11.86 2.77 9.31
N GLY A 333 11.47 3.25 8.13
CA GLY A 333 11.48 2.50 6.87
C GLY A 333 10.25 1.61 6.66
N ILE A 334 10.41 0.59 5.81
CA ILE A 334 9.39 -0.42 5.50
C ILE A 334 9.93 -1.79 5.90
N GLN A 335 9.12 -2.61 6.55
CA GLN A 335 9.46 -3.97 6.99
C GLN A 335 8.44 -4.96 6.46
N LEU A 336 8.90 -5.98 5.72
CA LEU A 336 8.12 -7.14 5.29
C LEU A 336 8.73 -8.40 5.90
N GLU A 337 7.98 -9.11 6.72
CA GLU A 337 8.42 -10.30 7.44
C GLU A 337 7.46 -11.47 7.23
N ASN A 338 7.96 -12.61 6.77
CA ASN A 338 7.19 -13.86 6.57
C ASN A 338 5.99 -13.69 5.62
N SER A 339 6.14 -12.86 4.59
CA SER A 339 5.04 -12.46 3.71
C SER A 339 5.07 -13.19 2.38
N SER A 340 3.90 -13.44 1.81
CA SER A 340 3.72 -13.99 0.47
C SER A 340 2.73 -13.19 -0.36
N PHE A 341 3.11 -12.89 -1.60
CA PHE A 341 2.25 -12.15 -2.53
C PHE A 341 2.44 -12.57 -3.98
N ASN A 342 1.45 -12.32 -4.84
CA ASN A 342 1.58 -12.57 -6.28
C ASN A 342 2.18 -11.37 -7.00
N GLU A 343 1.73 -10.15 -6.73
CA GLU A 343 2.23 -8.94 -7.38
C GLU A 343 2.87 -7.97 -6.37
N PHE A 344 4.08 -7.48 -6.68
CA PHE A 344 4.71 -6.45 -5.88
C PHE A 344 5.34 -5.38 -6.75
N ILE A 345 4.77 -4.18 -6.68
CA ILE A 345 4.98 -3.13 -7.67
C ILE A 345 5.44 -1.87 -6.95
N PHE A 346 6.58 -1.34 -7.39
CA PHE A 346 7.10 -0.03 -6.99
C PHE A 346 7.19 0.88 -8.20
N ILE A 347 6.56 2.06 -8.11
CA ILE A 347 6.53 3.06 -9.20
C ILE A 347 6.95 4.41 -8.64
N ASN A 348 7.98 5.02 -9.23
CA ASN A 348 8.49 6.33 -8.79
C ASN A 348 8.85 6.36 -7.29
N PHE A 349 9.22 5.22 -6.71
CA PHE A 349 9.39 5.08 -5.27
C PHE A 349 10.82 5.45 -4.85
N LYS A 350 10.98 6.24 -3.79
CA LYS A 350 12.31 6.59 -3.26
C LYS A 350 12.32 6.51 -1.73
N ILE A 351 13.32 5.83 -1.17
CA ILE A 351 13.49 5.72 0.28
C ILE A 351 14.96 5.85 0.69
N ASN A 352 15.21 6.62 1.76
CA ASN A 352 16.55 6.86 2.28
C ASN A 352 16.88 6.02 3.53
N THR A 353 15.88 5.65 4.34
CA THR A 353 16.05 4.99 5.65
C THR A 353 16.16 3.46 5.57
N GLY A 354 16.01 2.89 4.37
CA GLY A 354 16.12 1.46 4.10
C GLY A 354 14.79 0.71 4.16
N ILE A 355 14.76 -0.44 3.50
CA ILE A 355 13.63 -1.39 3.50
C ILE A 355 14.16 -2.74 3.94
N SER A 356 13.50 -3.41 4.87
CA SER A 356 13.85 -4.77 5.28
C SER A 356 12.84 -5.77 4.74
N PHE A 357 13.31 -6.73 3.95
CA PHE A 357 12.55 -7.88 3.52
C PHE A 357 13.13 -9.15 4.13
N LEU A 358 12.32 -9.87 4.90
CA LEU A 358 12.70 -11.11 5.58
C LEU A 358 11.70 -12.22 5.24
N ASN A 359 12.19 -13.33 4.70
CA ASN A 359 11.39 -14.52 4.37
C ASN A 359 10.20 -14.21 3.44
N VAL A 360 10.47 -13.58 2.30
CA VAL A 360 9.44 -13.19 1.33
C VAL A 360 9.41 -14.14 0.13
N THR A 361 8.22 -14.59 -0.26
CA THR A 361 8.01 -15.56 -1.35
C THR A 361 6.78 -15.22 -2.21
N SER A 362 6.70 -15.79 -3.42
CA SER A 362 5.47 -15.72 -4.22
C SER A 362 4.36 -16.55 -3.58
N LEU A 363 3.13 -16.03 -3.53
CA LEU A 363 1.96 -16.76 -3.01
C LEU A 363 1.68 -17.99 -3.89
N GLU A 364 1.62 -17.78 -5.21
CA GLU A 364 1.56 -18.86 -6.20
C GLU A 364 2.92 -18.99 -6.92
N PRO A 365 3.64 -20.11 -6.76
CA PRO A 365 4.93 -20.30 -7.40
C PRO A 365 4.83 -20.16 -8.93
N LYS A 366 5.74 -19.37 -9.52
CA LYS A 366 5.84 -19.15 -10.98
C LYS A 366 4.62 -18.49 -11.63
N LYS A 367 3.77 -17.80 -10.87
CA LYS A 367 2.71 -16.95 -11.41
C LYS A 367 2.88 -15.47 -11.05
N GLY A 368 3.47 -15.18 -9.90
CA GLY A 368 3.66 -13.80 -9.44
C GLY A 368 4.66 -12.96 -10.24
N SER A 369 4.63 -11.64 -10.03
CA SER A 369 5.57 -10.67 -10.61
C SER A 369 6.08 -9.66 -9.58
N ILE A 370 7.33 -9.23 -9.77
CA ILE A 370 7.91 -8.10 -9.04
C ILE A 370 8.31 -7.02 -10.03
N LYS A 371 7.94 -5.77 -9.76
CA LYS A 371 8.17 -4.65 -10.65
C LYS A 371 8.85 -3.50 -9.92
N PHE A 372 10.01 -3.09 -10.41
CA PHE A 372 10.76 -1.92 -9.94
C PHE A 372 10.81 -0.91 -11.09
N ILE A 373 10.04 0.18 -11.00
CA ILE A 373 9.91 1.17 -12.08
C ILE A 373 10.29 2.54 -11.54
N ARG A 374 11.35 3.14 -12.10
CA ARG A 374 11.86 4.47 -11.73
C ARG A 374 12.03 4.66 -10.22
N SER A 375 12.54 3.64 -9.53
CA SER A 375 12.55 3.58 -8.07
C SER A 375 13.97 3.47 -7.50
N ASP A 376 14.23 4.08 -6.34
CA ASP A 376 15.50 4.04 -5.60
C ASP A 376 15.28 3.45 -4.19
N PHE A 377 15.88 2.29 -3.96
CA PHE A 377 15.72 1.51 -2.73
C PHE A 377 16.74 1.82 -1.65
N GLY A 378 17.69 2.72 -1.91
CA GLY A 378 18.71 3.11 -0.94
C GLY A 378 19.36 1.90 -0.24
N TYR A 379 19.42 1.94 1.09
CA TYR A 379 20.00 0.87 1.93
C TYR A 379 18.96 -0.19 2.29
N SER A 380 18.37 -0.87 1.30
CA SER A 380 17.45 -1.98 1.58
C SER A 380 18.18 -3.29 1.92
N SER A 381 17.48 -4.26 2.49
CA SER A 381 17.97 -5.56 2.90
C SER A 381 17.01 -6.65 2.43
N PHE A 382 17.53 -7.61 1.68
CA PHE A 382 16.79 -8.76 1.16
C PHE A 382 17.36 -10.03 1.80
N ILE A 383 16.69 -10.54 2.84
CA ILE A 383 17.11 -11.72 3.59
C ILE A 383 16.10 -12.85 3.34
N ASN A 384 16.56 -13.93 2.73
CA ASN A 384 15.70 -15.05 2.32
C ASN A 384 14.52 -14.60 1.43
N PHE A 385 14.78 -13.64 0.53
CA PHE A 385 13.83 -13.20 -0.47
C PHE A 385 13.94 -14.10 -1.70
N LYS A 386 12.92 -14.92 -1.97
CA LYS A 386 12.95 -15.87 -3.09
C LYS A 386 12.50 -15.22 -4.39
N PHE A 387 13.32 -14.35 -4.99
CA PHE A 387 13.02 -13.71 -6.28
C PHE A 387 12.72 -14.75 -7.38
N ASN A 388 13.37 -15.91 -7.34
CA ASN A 388 13.13 -17.02 -8.25
C ASN A 388 11.75 -17.72 -8.12
N SER A 389 10.98 -17.42 -7.06
CA SER A 389 9.61 -17.94 -6.90
C SER A 389 8.59 -17.17 -7.75
N PHE A 390 8.94 -15.96 -8.19
CA PHE A 390 8.14 -15.13 -9.09
C PHE A 390 8.41 -15.53 -10.54
N LYS A 391 7.38 -15.47 -11.39
CA LYS A 391 7.49 -15.74 -12.83
C LYS A 391 8.34 -14.67 -13.51
N THR A 392 8.07 -13.42 -13.16
CA THR A 392 8.63 -12.25 -13.86
C THR A 392 9.21 -11.26 -12.85
N LEU A 393 10.37 -10.71 -13.19
CA LEU A 393 11.00 -9.60 -12.48
C LEU A 393 11.21 -8.50 -13.52
N LEU A 394 10.45 -7.41 -13.39
CA LEU A 394 10.54 -6.22 -14.20
C LEU A 394 11.43 -5.21 -13.49
N PHE A 395 12.48 -4.75 -14.18
CA PHE A 395 13.39 -3.73 -13.67
C PHE A 395 13.57 -2.63 -14.72
N GLU A 396 13.14 -1.42 -14.39
CA GLU A 396 13.18 -0.26 -15.28
C GLU A 396 13.69 0.97 -14.53
N ASN A 397 14.82 1.52 -14.99
CA ASN A 397 15.39 2.80 -14.51
C ASN A 397 15.42 2.92 -12.98
N SER A 398 15.72 1.81 -12.29
CA SER A 398 15.68 1.72 -10.83
C SER A 398 17.08 1.52 -10.24
N GLN A 399 17.23 1.75 -8.94
CA GLN A 399 18.48 1.63 -8.19
C GLN A 399 18.30 0.76 -6.94
N ILE A 400 19.10 -0.30 -6.86
CA ILE A 400 19.22 -1.28 -5.76
C ILE A 400 20.69 -1.55 -5.39
N SER A 401 21.67 -0.85 -5.98
CA SER A 401 23.10 -1.15 -5.83
C SER A 401 23.64 -1.07 -4.39
N LYS A 402 22.96 -0.35 -3.50
CA LYS A 402 23.32 -0.17 -2.10
C LYS A 402 22.67 -1.19 -1.16
N SER A 403 21.85 -2.10 -1.68
CA SER A 403 21.11 -3.03 -0.82
C SER A 403 21.96 -4.23 -0.37
N PHE A 404 21.62 -4.77 0.79
CA PHE A 404 22.13 -6.02 1.32
C PHE A 404 21.30 -7.20 0.81
N ILE A 405 21.95 -8.32 0.47
CA ILE A 405 21.33 -9.54 -0.04
C ILE A 405 21.91 -10.72 0.72
N SER A 406 21.06 -11.55 1.30
CA SER A 406 21.45 -12.82 1.92
C SER A 406 20.43 -13.90 1.57
N ASN A 407 20.92 -15.07 1.12
CA ASN A 407 20.10 -16.22 0.74
C ASN A 407 18.90 -15.89 -0.18
N SER A 408 19.10 -14.98 -1.14
CA SER A 408 18.02 -14.46 -1.98
C SER A 408 18.29 -14.75 -3.46
N PRO A 409 17.91 -15.95 -3.95
CA PRO A 409 18.21 -16.36 -5.31
C PRO A 409 17.37 -15.59 -6.34
N PHE A 410 18.04 -15.01 -7.34
CA PHE A 410 17.41 -14.30 -8.46
C PHE A 410 16.93 -15.25 -9.57
N PRO A 411 15.86 -14.88 -10.31
CA PRO A 411 15.43 -15.64 -11.48
C PRO A 411 16.50 -15.65 -12.57
N LYS A 412 16.46 -16.68 -13.43
CA LYS A 412 17.39 -16.81 -14.57
C LYS A 412 17.10 -15.78 -15.66
N ASN A 413 15.83 -15.44 -15.85
CA ASN A 413 15.35 -14.49 -16.85
C ASN A 413 14.80 -13.26 -16.15
N ILE A 414 15.24 -12.09 -16.61
CA ILE A 414 14.70 -10.78 -16.21
C ILE A 414 13.90 -10.29 -17.40
N GLU A 415 12.66 -9.90 -17.16
CA GLU A 415 11.83 -9.31 -18.20
C GLU A 415 11.99 -7.79 -18.14
N THR A 416 11.86 -7.15 -19.30
CA THR A 416 11.60 -5.70 -19.34
C THR A 416 10.25 -5.50 -20.01
N ASN A 417 9.70 -4.29 -19.89
CA ASN A 417 8.41 -3.98 -20.49
C ASN A 417 8.40 -4.36 -21.99
N HIS A 418 7.40 -5.13 -22.42
CA HIS A 418 7.36 -5.80 -23.73
C HIS A 418 7.26 -4.85 -24.92
N GLU A 419 6.88 -3.59 -24.67
CA GLU A 419 6.78 -2.55 -25.71
C GLU A 419 8.14 -1.93 -26.08
N ILE A 420 9.20 -2.27 -25.35
CA ILE A 420 10.52 -1.69 -25.53
C ILE A 420 11.29 -2.44 -26.63
N ASP A 421 12.03 -1.70 -27.46
CA ASP A 421 12.90 -2.31 -28.48
C ASP A 421 13.95 -3.24 -27.84
N LYS A 422 14.32 -4.31 -28.54
CA LYS A 422 15.26 -5.34 -28.04
C LYS A 422 16.53 -4.73 -27.42
N ILE A 423 17.07 -3.65 -27.99
CA ILE A 423 18.31 -3.03 -27.48
C ILE A 423 18.07 -2.37 -26.13
N SER A 424 16.96 -1.66 -25.95
CA SER A 424 16.65 -1.02 -24.68
C SER A 424 16.27 -2.04 -23.60
N HIS A 425 15.66 -3.18 -23.96
CA HIS A 425 15.53 -4.34 -23.04
C HIS A 425 16.91 -4.74 -22.48
N TYR A 426 17.88 -5.04 -23.35
CA TYR A 426 19.21 -5.46 -22.89
C TYR A 426 19.99 -4.35 -22.16
N LYS A 427 19.71 -3.07 -22.42
CA LYS A 427 20.28 -1.97 -21.62
C LYS A 427 19.79 -2.01 -20.17
N GLN A 428 18.50 -2.26 -19.94
CA GLN A 428 17.93 -2.38 -18.59
C GLN A 428 18.41 -3.66 -17.89
N VAL A 429 18.46 -4.78 -18.61
CA VAL A 429 19.03 -6.04 -18.08
C VAL A 429 20.51 -5.86 -17.70
N LYS A 430 21.30 -5.17 -18.53
CA LYS A 430 22.69 -4.83 -18.21
C LYS A 430 22.77 -4.00 -16.92
N LEU A 431 21.97 -2.94 -16.81
CA LEU A 431 21.95 -2.06 -15.63
C LEU A 431 21.62 -2.86 -14.36
N PHE A 432 20.64 -3.77 -14.42
CA PHE A 432 20.30 -4.63 -13.29
C PHE A 432 21.48 -5.52 -12.85
N TYR A 433 22.13 -6.21 -13.80
CA TYR A 433 23.27 -7.08 -13.48
C TYR A 433 24.49 -6.30 -12.96
N GLU A 434 24.72 -5.10 -13.47
CA GLU A 434 25.75 -4.18 -12.97
C GLU A 434 25.51 -3.84 -11.49
N GLN A 435 24.26 -3.60 -11.11
CA GLN A 435 23.90 -3.32 -9.72
C GLN A 435 24.06 -4.57 -8.84
N LEU A 436 23.61 -5.75 -9.27
CA LEU A 436 23.83 -6.99 -8.52
C LEU A 436 25.31 -7.30 -8.33
N LYS A 437 26.14 -7.09 -9.36
CA LYS A 437 27.60 -7.19 -9.27
C LYS A 437 28.13 -6.26 -8.18
N SER A 438 27.73 -4.98 -8.18
CA SER A 438 28.14 -4.02 -7.15
C SER A 438 27.74 -4.46 -5.74
N MET A 439 26.54 -5.01 -5.56
CA MET A 439 26.04 -5.47 -4.27
C MET A 439 26.88 -6.62 -3.71
N TYR A 440 27.16 -7.65 -4.51
CA TYR A 440 28.00 -8.78 -4.09
C TYR A 440 29.45 -8.37 -3.87
N GLN A 441 29.99 -7.41 -4.65
CA GLN A 441 31.31 -6.84 -4.41
C GLN A 441 31.39 -6.14 -3.05
N ASN A 442 30.38 -5.31 -2.74
CA ASN A 442 30.29 -4.60 -1.46
C ASN A 442 30.17 -5.54 -0.27
N GLN A 443 29.58 -6.73 -0.45
CA GLN A 443 29.48 -7.79 0.57
C GLN A 443 30.72 -8.70 0.64
N GLY A 444 31.74 -8.49 -0.19
CA GLY A 444 32.92 -9.35 -0.26
C GLY A 444 32.71 -10.70 -0.95
N ASN A 445 31.52 -10.97 -1.51
CA ASN A 445 31.22 -12.20 -2.24
C ASN A 445 31.73 -12.11 -3.69
N ARG A 446 33.04 -12.35 -3.86
CA ARG A 446 33.72 -12.28 -5.17
C ARG A 446 33.17 -13.28 -6.18
N THR A 447 32.76 -14.47 -5.74
CA THR A 447 32.29 -15.53 -6.65
C THR A 447 31.00 -15.11 -7.35
N GLU A 448 29.99 -14.68 -6.58
CA GLU A 448 28.73 -14.20 -7.16
C GLU A 448 28.93 -12.92 -7.98
N ALA A 449 29.77 -12.00 -7.50
CA ALA A 449 30.11 -10.80 -8.26
C ALA A 449 30.67 -11.12 -9.66
N LEU A 450 31.55 -12.12 -9.77
CA LEU A 450 32.07 -12.57 -11.07
C LEU A 450 30.94 -13.16 -11.94
N ILE A 451 30.06 -13.99 -11.37
CA ILE A 451 28.90 -14.54 -12.08
C ILE A 451 28.05 -13.42 -12.70
N TYR A 452 27.67 -12.41 -11.91
CA TYR A 452 26.87 -11.29 -12.41
C TYR A 452 27.65 -10.40 -13.39
N GLN A 453 28.98 -10.27 -13.25
CA GLN A 453 29.81 -9.61 -14.26
C GLN A 453 29.74 -10.31 -15.63
N SER A 454 29.70 -11.64 -15.68
CA SER A 454 29.52 -12.31 -16.98
C SER A 454 28.15 -12.07 -17.59
N LYS A 455 27.10 -12.04 -16.75
CA LYS A 455 25.73 -11.77 -17.21
C LYS A 455 25.56 -10.33 -17.72
N GLU A 456 26.20 -9.37 -17.06
CA GLU A 456 26.30 -7.98 -17.50
C GLU A 456 26.98 -7.87 -18.88
N LEU A 457 28.12 -8.55 -19.07
CA LEU A 457 28.84 -8.56 -20.35
C LEU A 457 28.04 -9.26 -21.45
N ASP A 458 27.28 -10.30 -21.11
CA ASP A 458 26.38 -10.97 -22.05
C ASP A 458 25.23 -10.06 -22.50
N ALA A 459 24.62 -9.35 -21.56
CA ALA A 459 23.61 -8.33 -21.89
C ALA A 459 24.23 -7.21 -22.74
N TYR A 460 25.44 -6.74 -22.41
CA TYR A 460 26.16 -5.75 -23.22
C TYR A 460 26.42 -6.24 -24.65
N TYR A 461 26.83 -7.50 -24.82
CA TYR A 461 27.02 -8.12 -26.14
C TYR A 461 25.75 -8.05 -27.01
N GLU A 462 24.58 -8.28 -26.42
CA GLU A 462 23.29 -8.19 -27.12
C GLU A 462 22.90 -6.74 -27.49
N THR A 463 23.39 -5.73 -26.76
CA THR A 463 23.19 -4.32 -27.14
C THR A 463 24.00 -3.88 -28.37
N LEU A 464 25.06 -4.62 -28.73
CA LEU A 464 25.97 -4.26 -29.82
C LEU A 464 25.43 -4.72 -31.18
N ARG A 465 25.54 -3.86 -32.20
CA ARG A 465 25.27 -4.21 -33.61
C ARG A 465 26.58 -4.43 -34.35
N TRP A 466 26.69 -5.54 -35.07
CA TRP A 466 27.87 -5.89 -35.88
C TRP A 466 28.30 -4.78 -36.84
N ARG A 467 27.35 -4.09 -37.48
CA ARG A 467 27.65 -3.00 -38.44
C ARG A 467 28.32 -1.77 -37.80
N LYS A 468 28.06 -1.49 -36.53
CA LYS A 468 28.57 -0.27 -35.86
C LYS A 468 29.80 -0.53 -34.99
N LYS A 469 29.85 -1.68 -34.34
CA LYS A 469 30.87 -2.04 -33.35
C LYS A 469 31.36 -3.47 -33.58
N PHE A 470 31.82 -3.74 -34.81
CA PHE A 470 32.27 -5.07 -35.23
C PHE A 470 33.34 -5.64 -34.30
N TRP A 471 34.40 -4.86 -34.05
CA TRP A 471 35.53 -5.28 -33.24
C TRP A 471 35.14 -5.57 -31.78
N ASP A 472 34.45 -4.65 -31.10
CA ASP A 472 33.96 -4.85 -29.73
C ASP A 472 33.11 -6.13 -29.61
N LYS A 473 32.20 -6.33 -30.59
CA LYS A 473 31.31 -7.48 -30.59
C LYS A 473 32.05 -8.79 -30.88
N SER A 474 33.03 -8.77 -31.79
CA SER A 474 33.91 -9.91 -32.09
C SER A 474 34.73 -10.31 -30.87
N THR A 475 35.34 -9.35 -30.18
CA THR A 475 36.11 -9.60 -28.96
C THR A 475 35.25 -10.19 -27.85
N LEU A 476 34.05 -9.64 -27.64
CA LEU A 476 33.10 -10.18 -26.64
C LEU A 476 32.58 -11.57 -27.04
N TRP A 477 32.32 -11.80 -28.33
CA TRP A 477 31.93 -13.10 -28.85
C TRP A 477 33.02 -14.14 -28.57
N ALA A 478 34.26 -13.86 -28.95
CA ALA A 478 35.39 -14.74 -28.67
C ALA A 478 35.50 -15.00 -27.17
N TYR A 479 35.45 -13.95 -26.34
CA TYR A 479 35.56 -14.06 -24.89
C TYR A 479 34.42 -14.83 -24.21
N LYS A 480 33.20 -14.76 -24.76
CA LYS A 480 32.04 -15.56 -24.34
C LYS A 480 32.27 -17.04 -24.60
N TRP A 481 32.71 -17.40 -25.80
CA TRP A 481 32.88 -18.79 -26.23
C TRP A 481 34.09 -19.47 -25.60
N THR A 482 35.23 -18.78 -25.51
CA THR A 482 36.47 -19.37 -25.00
C THR A 482 36.46 -19.52 -23.48
N ALA A 483 36.07 -18.49 -22.73
CA ALA A 483 36.28 -18.44 -21.28
C ALA A 483 35.02 -18.16 -20.46
N ASN A 484 33.84 -18.07 -21.08
CA ASN A 484 32.60 -17.61 -20.45
C ASN A 484 32.80 -16.26 -19.72
N PHE A 485 33.38 -15.30 -20.43
CA PHE A 485 33.78 -14.00 -19.88
C PHE A 485 34.76 -14.10 -18.69
N GLY A 486 35.63 -15.11 -18.69
CA GLY A 486 36.70 -15.31 -17.71
C GLY A 486 36.26 -16.07 -16.45
N ILE A 487 35.08 -16.68 -16.45
CA ILE A 487 34.56 -17.48 -15.32
C ILE A 487 34.93 -18.95 -15.44
N SER A 488 35.34 -19.46 -16.60
CA SER A 488 35.62 -20.89 -16.72
C SER A 488 36.99 -21.13 -17.35
N TRP A 489 37.98 -21.41 -16.51
CA TRP A 489 39.31 -21.82 -16.97
C TRP A 489 39.25 -23.14 -17.73
N THR A 490 38.37 -24.07 -17.34
CA THR A 490 38.18 -25.34 -18.04
C THR A 490 37.63 -25.15 -19.45
N ARG A 491 36.71 -24.19 -19.66
CA ARG A 491 36.31 -23.80 -21.02
C ARG A 491 37.47 -23.20 -21.79
N ALA A 492 38.31 -22.38 -21.16
CA ALA A 492 39.47 -21.80 -21.84
C ALA A 492 40.50 -22.87 -22.26
N VAL A 493 40.76 -23.88 -21.42
CA VAL A 493 41.60 -25.03 -21.79
C VAL A 493 40.98 -25.84 -22.93
N LYS A 494 39.68 -26.13 -22.86
CA LYS A 494 38.98 -26.83 -23.95
C LYS A 494 39.04 -26.02 -25.24
N ALA A 495 38.79 -24.72 -25.18
CA ALA A 495 38.85 -23.82 -26.32
C ALA A 495 40.27 -23.77 -26.90
N LEU A 496 41.31 -23.73 -26.05
CA LEU A 496 42.69 -23.84 -26.50
C LEU A 496 42.86 -25.12 -27.33
N VAL A 497 42.59 -26.29 -26.76
CA VAL A 497 42.74 -27.58 -27.46
C VAL A 497 41.90 -27.65 -28.75
N PHE A 498 40.60 -27.33 -28.68
CA PHE A 498 39.68 -27.44 -29.82
C PHE A 498 39.97 -26.43 -30.94
N VAL A 499 40.62 -25.31 -30.65
CA VAL A 499 40.99 -24.32 -31.67
C VAL A 499 42.39 -24.60 -32.19
N THR A 500 43.37 -24.87 -31.32
CA THR A 500 44.77 -24.98 -31.72
C THR A 500 45.12 -26.31 -32.36
N VAL A 501 44.45 -27.42 -32.01
CA VAL A 501 44.68 -28.72 -32.68
C VAL A 501 44.30 -28.67 -34.16
N PRO A 502 43.08 -28.25 -34.56
CA PRO A 502 42.74 -28.11 -35.99
C PRO A 502 43.65 -27.11 -36.71
N MET A 503 44.01 -25.99 -36.07
CA MET A 503 44.92 -25.02 -36.66
C MET A 503 46.31 -25.63 -36.90
N TYR A 504 46.80 -26.44 -35.97
CA TYR A 504 48.07 -27.15 -36.14
C TYR A 504 47.99 -28.19 -37.26
N ILE A 505 46.90 -28.94 -37.39
CA ILE A 505 46.70 -29.89 -38.50
C ILE A 505 46.67 -29.16 -39.85
N ILE A 506 45.94 -28.03 -39.94
CA ILE A 506 45.91 -27.21 -41.17
C ILE A 506 47.30 -26.68 -41.51
N LEU A 507 48.09 -26.27 -40.51
CA LEU A 507 49.48 -25.84 -40.72
C LEU A 507 50.30 -26.96 -41.37
N LEU A 508 50.19 -28.19 -40.85
CA LEU A 508 50.88 -29.36 -41.40
C LEU A 508 50.41 -29.69 -42.83
N TRP A 509 49.12 -29.52 -43.14
CA TRP A 509 48.60 -29.72 -44.50
C TRP A 509 49.08 -28.66 -45.50
N LEU A 510 49.40 -27.45 -45.03
CA LEU A 510 49.91 -26.39 -45.89
C LEU A 510 51.39 -26.60 -46.24
N THR A 511 52.14 -27.36 -45.42
CA THR A 511 53.55 -27.71 -45.68
C THR A 511 53.66 -28.89 -46.64
N LYS A 512 54.44 -28.73 -47.71
CA LYS A 512 54.45 -29.64 -48.88
C LYS A 512 54.94 -31.07 -48.62
N GLU A 513 55.64 -31.33 -47.51
CA GLU A 513 56.34 -32.60 -47.28
C GLU A 513 55.67 -33.52 -46.24
N VAL A 514 54.61 -33.06 -45.58
CA VAL A 514 53.92 -33.88 -44.57
C VAL A 514 52.69 -34.52 -45.20
N SER A 515 52.76 -35.83 -45.48
CA SER A 515 51.57 -36.59 -45.87
C SER A 515 50.55 -36.51 -44.71
N PRO A 516 49.27 -36.22 -45.00
CA PRO A 516 48.26 -36.06 -43.97
C PRO A 516 47.90 -37.41 -43.38
N VAL A 517 48.73 -37.92 -42.47
CA VAL A 517 48.42 -39.10 -41.66
C VAL A 517 47.66 -38.61 -40.45
N TRP A 518 46.46 -39.17 -40.22
CA TRP A 518 45.69 -38.78 -39.05
C TRP A 518 46.37 -39.26 -37.76
N PRO A 519 46.20 -38.57 -36.61
CA PRO A 519 46.90 -38.94 -35.37
C PRO A 519 46.68 -40.39 -34.90
N TRP A 520 45.59 -41.04 -35.30
CA TRP A 520 45.29 -42.44 -34.97
C TRP A 520 45.99 -43.46 -35.89
N GLU A 521 46.56 -43.00 -37.01
CA GLU A 521 47.36 -43.79 -37.97
C GLU A 521 48.87 -43.63 -37.74
N MET A 522 49.29 -42.72 -36.85
CA MET A 522 50.69 -42.44 -36.54
C MET A 522 51.32 -43.58 -35.72
N SER A 523 52.59 -43.88 -36.01
CA SER A 523 53.39 -44.73 -35.12
C SER A 523 53.58 -44.05 -33.77
N LYS A 524 53.94 -44.80 -32.72
CA LYS A 524 54.16 -44.22 -31.39
C LYS A 524 55.24 -43.12 -31.41
N THR A 525 56.30 -43.32 -32.18
CA THR A 525 57.40 -42.35 -32.34
C THR A 525 56.93 -41.07 -33.06
N ASP A 526 56.09 -41.21 -34.08
CA ASP A 526 55.55 -40.05 -34.81
C ASP A 526 54.54 -39.28 -33.96
N LEU A 527 53.75 -39.99 -33.14
CA LEU A 527 52.82 -39.36 -32.19
C LEU A 527 53.57 -38.60 -31.09
N GLU A 528 54.69 -39.14 -30.58
CA GLU A 528 55.56 -38.45 -29.62
C GLU A 528 56.13 -37.16 -30.24
N LEU A 529 56.66 -37.23 -31.46
CA LEU A 529 57.16 -36.06 -32.19
C LEU A 529 56.05 -35.03 -32.46
N PHE A 530 54.89 -35.49 -32.93
CA PHE A 530 53.72 -34.64 -33.16
C PHE A 530 53.31 -33.89 -31.89
N THR A 531 53.34 -34.57 -30.75
CA THR A 531 52.94 -34.00 -29.45
C THR A 531 53.93 -32.94 -28.99
N ILE A 532 55.24 -33.20 -29.09
CA ILE A 532 56.29 -32.24 -28.74
C ILE A 532 56.15 -30.98 -29.60
N GLU A 533 56.03 -31.17 -30.91
CA GLU A 533 55.87 -30.06 -31.86
C GLU A 533 54.54 -29.31 -31.65
N TYR A 534 53.47 -30.01 -31.27
CA TYR A 534 52.22 -29.35 -30.91
C TYR A 534 52.37 -28.46 -29.66
N PHE A 535 53.06 -28.93 -28.63
CA PHE A 535 53.31 -28.12 -27.42
C PHE A 535 54.19 -26.90 -27.71
N ASP A 536 55.18 -27.04 -28.59
CA ASP A 536 55.99 -25.92 -29.06
C ASP A 536 55.20 -24.95 -29.95
N PHE A 537 54.23 -25.45 -30.71
CA PHE A 537 53.31 -24.62 -31.50
C PHE A 537 52.45 -23.72 -30.60
N ILE A 538 51.85 -24.27 -29.54
CA ILE A 538 51.00 -23.50 -28.63
C ILE A 538 51.79 -22.62 -27.67
N ASN A 539 53.10 -22.83 -27.52
CA ASN A 539 53.94 -22.00 -26.67
C ASN A 539 53.94 -20.53 -27.20
N PRO A 540 53.47 -19.55 -26.40
CA PRO A 540 53.45 -18.15 -26.82
C PRO A 540 54.85 -17.54 -26.90
N THR A 541 55.84 -18.15 -26.24
CA THR A 541 57.25 -17.72 -26.22
C THR A 541 58.10 -18.40 -27.29
N SER A 542 57.57 -19.42 -27.98
CA SER A 542 58.33 -20.02 -29.08
C SER A 542 58.51 -18.97 -30.17
N PHE A 543 59.77 -18.63 -30.43
CA PHE A 543 60.12 -17.65 -31.43
C PHE A 543 59.58 -18.12 -32.77
N ILE A 544 58.72 -17.30 -33.38
CA ILE A 544 58.21 -17.50 -34.74
C ILE A 544 59.40 -17.82 -35.68
N TRP A 545 60.53 -17.16 -35.46
CA TRP A 545 61.77 -17.27 -36.22
C TRP A 545 62.52 -18.61 -36.06
N LYS A 546 62.52 -19.24 -34.88
CA LYS A 546 63.18 -20.56 -34.71
C LYS A 546 62.53 -21.67 -35.54
N ARG A 547 61.26 -21.49 -35.90
CA ARG A 547 60.51 -22.40 -36.77
C ARG A 547 60.58 -22.04 -38.24
N TRP A 548 61.10 -20.86 -38.58
CA TRP A 548 61.35 -20.57 -39.98
C TRP A 548 62.36 -21.57 -40.49
N ASP A 549 63.43 -21.87 -39.76
CA ASP A 549 64.43 -22.86 -40.20
C ASP A 549 63.81 -24.26 -40.43
N PHE A 550 62.98 -24.77 -39.51
CA PHE A 550 62.29 -26.06 -39.68
C PHE A 550 61.30 -26.09 -40.88
N ILE A 551 60.52 -25.02 -41.05
CA ILE A 551 59.57 -24.92 -42.18
C ILE A 551 60.31 -24.61 -43.49
N TYR A 552 61.45 -23.93 -43.42
CA TYR A 552 62.34 -23.60 -44.53
C TYR A 552 63.06 -24.85 -45.04
N GLU A 553 63.48 -25.74 -44.13
CA GLU A 553 63.98 -27.08 -44.43
C GLU A 553 62.88 -27.94 -45.09
N LEU A 554 61.65 -27.95 -44.54
CA LEU A 554 60.50 -28.70 -45.09
C LEU A 554 59.91 -28.15 -46.41
N GLU A 555 60.26 -26.92 -46.81
CA GLU A 555 59.78 -26.30 -48.07
C GLU A 555 60.90 -26.11 -49.11
N GLY A 556 62.10 -26.66 -48.88
CA GLY A 556 63.21 -26.59 -49.83
C GLY A 556 63.74 -25.17 -50.07
N GLY A 557 63.67 -24.28 -49.06
CA GLY A 557 64.36 -22.99 -49.07
C GLY A 557 63.53 -21.76 -49.47
N THR A 558 62.23 -21.88 -49.75
CA THR A 558 61.34 -20.72 -49.93
C THR A 558 60.01 -20.90 -49.23
N ILE A 559 59.81 -20.18 -48.12
CA ILE A 559 58.54 -20.27 -47.38
C ILE A 559 57.43 -19.52 -48.10
N ARG A 560 56.34 -20.21 -48.41
CA ARG A 560 55.11 -19.64 -48.99
C ARG A 560 54.51 -18.55 -48.10
N TRP A 561 54.08 -17.43 -48.69
CA TRP A 561 53.55 -16.30 -47.93
C TRP A 561 52.26 -16.67 -47.17
N GLU A 562 51.48 -17.62 -47.68
CA GLU A 562 50.25 -18.10 -47.05
C GLU A 562 50.54 -18.77 -45.71
N ILE A 563 51.62 -19.55 -45.62
CA ILE A 563 52.05 -20.23 -44.40
C ILE A 563 52.53 -19.20 -43.37
N LYS A 564 53.29 -18.18 -43.80
CA LYS A 564 53.72 -17.09 -42.92
C LYS A 564 52.52 -16.35 -42.33
N LEU A 565 51.52 -16.04 -43.16
CA LEU A 565 50.30 -15.38 -42.71
C LEU A 565 49.50 -16.25 -41.75
N PHE A 566 49.33 -17.54 -42.07
CA PHE A 566 48.60 -18.48 -41.23
C PHE A 566 49.28 -18.69 -39.86
N LEU A 567 50.61 -18.80 -39.83
CA LEU A 567 51.38 -18.88 -38.59
C LEU A 567 51.21 -17.62 -37.73
N LEU A 568 51.27 -16.44 -38.35
CA LEU A 568 51.06 -15.17 -37.64
C LEU A 568 49.67 -15.11 -37.02
N LEU A 569 48.62 -15.41 -37.80
CA LEU A 569 47.24 -15.45 -37.32
C LEU A 569 47.05 -16.49 -36.21
N SER A 570 47.68 -17.66 -36.37
CA SER A 570 47.67 -18.73 -35.38
C SER A 570 48.26 -18.29 -34.05
N LYS A 571 49.41 -17.61 -34.08
CA LYS A 571 50.03 -17.07 -32.87
C LYS A 571 49.18 -16.02 -32.19
N ILE A 572 48.53 -15.12 -32.95
CA ILE A 572 47.59 -14.15 -32.38
C ILE A 572 46.44 -14.86 -31.64
N VAL A 573 45.87 -15.90 -32.24
CA VAL A 573 44.79 -16.70 -31.63
C VAL A 573 45.27 -17.43 -30.37
N VAL A 574 46.41 -18.14 -30.46
CA VAL A 574 47.02 -18.88 -29.34
C VAL A 574 47.33 -17.94 -28.17
N ILE A 575 47.95 -16.78 -28.43
CA ILE A 575 48.27 -15.78 -27.40
C ILE A 575 46.98 -15.24 -26.77
N SER A 576 45.95 -14.97 -27.58
CA SER A 576 44.67 -14.46 -27.08
C SER A 576 43.96 -15.46 -26.16
N ILE A 577 43.91 -16.74 -26.55
CA ILE A 577 43.29 -17.80 -25.73
C ILE A 577 44.13 -18.05 -24.47
N THR A 578 45.45 -18.13 -24.59
CA THR A 578 46.37 -18.30 -23.45
C THR A 578 46.23 -17.14 -22.46
N TYR A 579 46.13 -15.91 -22.95
CA TYR A 579 45.89 -14.73 -22.12
C TYR A 579 44.56 -14.84 -21.36
N GLN A 580 43.49 -15.25 -22.03
CA GLN A 580 42.17 -15.47 -21.40
C GLN A 580 42.20 -16.61 -20.37
N LEU A 581 42.95 -17.69 -20.64
CA LEU A 581 43.18 -18.77 -19.70
C LEU A 581 43.88 -18.26 -18.43
N ILE A 582 44.96 -17.49 -18.59
CA ILE A 582 45.69 -16.86 -17.47
C ILE A 582 44.76 -15.92 -16.69
N GLN A 583 43.97 -15.08 -17.37
CA GLN A 583 43.01 -14.20 -16.71
C GLN A 583 41.96 -14.98 -15.91
N ALA A 584 41.37 -16.03 -16.50
CA ALA A 584 40.40 -16.88 -15.83
C ALA A 584 41.02 -17.52 -14.59
N PHE A 585 42.21 -18.12 -14.73
CA PHE A 585 42.94 -18.74 -13.62
C PHE A 585 43.26 -17.74 -12.49
N ARG A 586 43.78 -16.55 -12.84
CA ARG A 586 44.11 -15.50 -11.87
C ARG A 586 42.89 -15.00 -11.10
N ARG A 587 41.71 -14.96 -11.73
CA ARG A 587 40.45 -14.59 -11.05
C ARG A 587 40.04 -15.62 -10.01
N PHE A 588 40.28 -16.91 -10.25
CA PHE A 588 40.02 -17.97 -9.27
C PHE A 588 41.07 -18.08 -8.17
N GLY A 589 42.34 -17.82 -8.49
CA GLY A 589 43.44 -17.94 -7.53
C GLY A 589 43.47 -16.85 -6.45
N ARG A 590 42.77 -15.72 -6.62
CA ARG A 590 42.67 -14.62 -5.64
C ARG A 590 41.61 -14.87 -4.55
N ARG A 591 41.39 -16.12 -4.16
CA ARG A 591 40.48 -16.47 -3.07
C ARG A 591 41.04 -16.07 -1.72
#